data_AF-A0A925TVI0-F1
#
_entry.id   AF-A0A925TVI0-F1
#
_cell.length_a   1.000
_cell.length_b   1.000
_cell.length_c   1.000
_cell.angle_alpha   90.00
_cell.angle_beta   90.00
_cell.angle_gamma   90.00
#
_symmetry.space_group_name_H-M   'P 1'
#
loop_
_entity.id
_entity.type
_entity.pdbx_description
1 polymer ?
#
loop_
_entity_poly.entity_id
_entity_poly.type
_entity_poly.pdbx_seq_one_letter_code
_entity_poly.pdbx_strand_id
1 'polypeptide(L)'
;MNKWKIAFYLCFTILVIVTVFSLYTIIDRGTTINYMGQGYSRTQDDLNNLTKIINDTDLSKTQIQGILKQHYFFQYTDFSKDTIAFNRISLIFKNDKLLKVRDEWYE
;
A
#
# COMPACT_ATOMS: atom_id res chain seq x y z
N MET A 1 30.92 49.87 -4.47
CA MET A 1 30.54 48.70 -3.65
C MET A 1 31.63 47.63 -3.78
N ASN A 2 32.11 47.05 -2.69
CA ASN A 2 33.34 46.24 -2.70
C ASN A 2 33.09 44.88 -3.40
N LYS A 3 33.88 44.53 -4.43
CA LYS A 3 33.63 43.35 -5.30
C LYS A 3 33.49 42.04 -4.51
N TRP A 4 34.31 41.87 -3.48
CA TRP A 4 34.25 40.71 -2.59
C TRP A 4 32.95 40.62 -1.78
N LYS A 5 32.40 41.76 -1.33
CA LYS A 5 31.11 41.78 -0.61
C LYS A 5 29.96 41.33 -1.52
N ILE A 6 29.98 41.75 -2.79
CA ILE A 6 28.96 41.35 -3.78
C ILE A 6 29.03 39.83 -4.01
N ALA A 7 30.22 39.29 -4.23
CA ALA A 7 30.42 37.85 -4.40
C ALA A 7 29.93 37.06 -3.17
N PHE A 8 30.23 37.55 -1.96
CA PHE A 8 29.77 36.93 -0.71
C PHE A 8 28.24 36.87 -0.65
N TYR A 9 27.54 37.98 -0.85
CA TYR A 9 26.08 38.00 -0.78
C TYR A 9 25.42 37.18 -1.89
N LEU A 10 26.03 37.11 -3.08
CA LEU A 10 25.55 36.26 -4.16
C LEU A 10 25.66 34.77 -3.79
N CYS A 11 26.83 34.32 -3.32
CA CYS A 11 27.03 32.96 -2.85
C CYS A 11 26.13 32.61 -1.66
N PHE A 12 25.98 33.53 -0.71
CA PHE A 12 25.12 33.36 0.45
C PHE A 12 23.64 33.19 0.05
N THR A 13 23.17 34.01 -0.90
CA THR A 13 21.80 33.91 -1.41
C THR A 13 21.56 32.57 -2.10
N ILE A 14 22.50 32.12 -2.94
CA ILE A 14 22.43 30.80 -3.58
C ILE A 14 22.41 29.68 -2.53
N LEU A 15 23.26 29.76 -1.50
CA LEU A 15 23.31 28.77 -0.43
C LEU A 15 21.97 28.67 0.32
N VAL A 16 21.36 29.81 0.64
CA VAL A 16 20.04 29.86 1.29
C VAL A 16 18.99 29.21 0.40
N ILE A 17 18.96 29.57 -0.90
CA ILE A 17 18.02 29.00 -1.86
C ILE A 17 18.19 27.48 -1.95
N VAL A 18 19.42 26.98 -2.14
CA VAL A 18 19.70 25.54 -2.23
C VAL A 18 19.28 24.81 -0.96
N THR A 19 19.52 25.41 0.21
CA THR A 19 19.14 24.80 1.50
C THR A 19 17.62 24.70 1.64
N VAL A 20 16.88 25.76 1.30
CA VAL A 20 15.40 25.76 1.35
C VAL A 20 14.82 24.74 0.38
N PHE A 21 15.30 24.70 -0.87
CA PHE A 21 14.86 23.70 -1.85
C PHE A 21 15.19 22.27 -1.41
N SER A 22 16.38 22.05 -0.83
CA SER A 22 16.75 20.71 -0.33
C SER A 22 15.81 20.24 0.77
N LEU A 23 15.51 21.09 1.75
CA LEU A 23 14.55 20.78 2.82
C LEU A 23 13.16 20.47 2.26
N TYR A 24 12.69 21.27 1.29
CA TYR A 24 11.42 21.02 0.61
C TYR A 24 11.39 19.64 -0.05
N THR A 25 12.44 19.26 -0.79
CA THR A 25 12.50 17.95 -1.46
C THR A 25 12.54 16.77 -0.48
N ILE A 26 13.14 16.94 0.70
CA ILE A 26 13.18 15.89 1.74
C ILE A 26 11.77 15.65 2.30
N ILE A 27 11.04 16.74 2.59
CA ILE A 27 9.66 16.65 3.08
C ILE A 27 8.76 15.99 2.05
N ASP A 28 8.85 16.43 0.78
CA ASP A 28 8.09 15.90 -0.33
C ASP A 28 8.35 14.39 -0.53
N ARG A 29 9.62 13.97 -0.56
CA ARG A 29 10.00 12.56 -0.68
C ARG A 29 9.58 11.71 0.52
N GLY A 30 9.51 12.29 1.72
CA GLY A 30 9.05 11.60 2.92
C GLY A 30 7.62 11.07 2.77
N THR A 31 6.73 11.84 2.14
CA THR A 31 5.37 11.37 1.85
C THR A 31 5.37 10.20 0.85
N THR A 32 6.15 10.30 -0.22
CA THR A 32 6.29 9.24 -1.24
C THR A 32 6.79 7.94 -0.62
N ILE A 33 7.85 8.00 0.20
CA ILE A 33 8.39 6.82 0.90
C ILE A 33 7.33 6.18 1.80
N ASN A 34 6.57 7.00 2.54
CA ASN A 34 5.48 6.50 3.38
C ASN A 34 4.37 5.82 2.57
N TYR A 35 3.96 6.40 1.44
CA TYR A 35 2.96 5.78 0.56
C TYR A 35 3.46 4.47 -0.05
N MET A 36 4.72 4.43 -0.50
CA MET A 36 5.34 3.20 -0.99
C MET A 36 5.39 2.14 0.11
N GLY A 37 5.85 2.49 1.31
CA GLY A 37 5.91 1.60 2.47
C GLY A 37 4.53 1.04 2.84
N GLN A 38 3.50 1.88 2.85
CA GLN A 38 2.11 1.43 3.07
C GLN A 38 1.64 0.47 1.97
N GLY A 39 1.98 0.75 0.71
CA GLY A 39 1.67 -0.14 -0.41
C GLY A 39 2.31 -1.52 -0.25
N TYR A 40 3.61 -1.56 0.08
CA TYR A 40 4.33 -2.81 0.33
C TYR A 40 3.76 -3.60 1.51
N SER A 41 3.44 -2.92 2.62
CA SER A 41 2.82 -3.56 3.79
C SER A 41 1.49 -4.22 3.42
N ARG A 42 0.63 -3.51 2.69
CA ARG A 42 -0.66 -4.06 2.25
C ARG A 42 -0.50 -5.28 1.34
N THR A 43 0.45 -5.25 0.40
CA THR A 43 0.74 -6.41 -0.45
C THR A 43 1.28 -7.59 0.36
N GLN A 44 2.15 -7.34 1.34
CA GLN A 44 2.64 -8.40 2.22
C GLN A 44 1.51 -9.03 3.03
N ASP A 45 0.58 -8.22 3.55
CA ASP A 45 -0.59 -8.71 4.28
C ASP A 45 -1.52 -9.55 3.40
N ASP A 46 -1.78 -9.12 2.16
CA ASP A 46 -2.57 -9.90 1.19
C ASP A 46 -1.92 -11.27 0.90
N LEU A 47 -0.60 -11.30 0.68
CA LEU A 47 0.15 -12.54 0.45
C LEU A 47 0.14 -13.46 1.68
N ASN A 48 0.29 -12.90 2.88
CA ASN A 48 0.21 -13.65 4.12
C ASN A 48 -1.19 -14.27 4.29
N ASN A 49 -2.25 -13.53 3.97
CA ASN A 49 -3.62 -14.04 4.03
C ASN A 49 -3.87 -15.14 2.99
N LEU A 50 -3.40 -14.96 1.75
CA LEU A 50 -3.48 -16.00 0.72
C LEU A 50 -2.74 -17.26 1.15
N THR A 51 -1.56 -17.11 1.76
CA THR A 51 -0.78 -18.24 2.28
C THR A 51 -1.56 -19.00 3.36
N LYS A 52 -2.17 -18.30 4.31
CA LYS A 52 -3.04 -18.91 5.34
C LYS A 52 -4.25 -19.60 4.72
N ILE A 53 -4.90 -18.96 3.75
CA ILE A 53 -6.03 -19.56 3.03
C ILE A 53 -5.62 -20.88 2.38
N ILE A 54 -4.48 -20.92 1.69
CA ILE A 54 -4.01 -22.12 0.96
C ILE A 54 -3.55 -23.22 1.92
N ASN A 55 -2.80 -22.87 2.96
CA ASN A 55 -2.12 -23.86 3.81
C ASN A 55 -2.97 -24.32 5.00
N ASP A 56 -3.81 -23.43 5.55
CA ASP A 56 -4.48 -23.65 6.84
C ASP A 56 -5.97 -23.92 6.70
N THR A 57 -6.53 -23.90 5.48
CA THR A 57 -7.95 -24.18 5.24
C THR A 57 -8.17 -25.33 4.26
N ASP A 58 -9.38 -25.89 4.30
CA ASP A 58 -9.86 -26.81 3.29
C ASP A 58 -10.36 -26.11 2.00
N LEU A 59 -10.07 -24.81 1.87
CA LEU A 59 -10.56 -23.92 0.82
C LEU A 59 -12.08 -23.73 0.82
N SER A 60 -12.79 -24.08 1.90
CA SER A 60 -14.21 -23.77 2.02
C SER A 60 -14.44 -22.28 2.24
N LYS A 61 -15.57 -21.76 1.72
CA LYS A 61 -15.96 -20.37 1.90
C LYS A 61 -16.08 -20.03 3.38
N THR A 62 -16.63 -20.94 4.18
CA THR A 62 -16.84 -20.74 5.62
C THR A 62 -15.53 -20.62 6.41
N GLN A 63 -14.52 -21.46 6.15
CA GLN A 63 -13.22 -21.35 6.83
C GLN A 63 -12.47 -20.09 6.39
N ILE A 64 -12.46 -19.81 5.09
CA ILE A 64 -11.82 -18.61 4.54
C ILE A 64 -12.46 -17.34 5.09
N GLN A 65 -13.79 -17.30 5.21
CA GLN A 65 -14.50 -16.22 5.88
C GLN A 65 -13.99 -16.01 7.30
N GLY A 66 -13.80 -17.07 8.08
CA GLY A 66 -13.26 -17.02 9.44
C GLY A 66 -11.89 -16.32 9.52
N ILE A 67 -10.99 -16.62 8.60
CA ILE A 67 -9.68 -15.96 8.47
C ILE A 67 -9.85 -14.49 8.09
N LEU A 68 -10.69 -14.21 7.10
CA LEU A 68 -10.92 -12.85 6.61
C LEU A 68 -11.69 -11.96 7.61
N LYS A 69 -12.40 -12.52 8.61
CA LYS A 69 -13.02 -11.73 9.68
C LYS A 69 -12.01 -10.98 10.55
N GLN A 70 -10.79 -11.48 10.62
CA GLN A 70 -9.71 -10.85 11.37
C GLN A 70 -8.99 -9.78 10.54
N HIS A 71 -9.35 -9.62 9.26
CA HIS A 71 -8.73 -8.67 8.36
C HIS A 71 -9.36 -7.27 8.47
N TYR A 72 -8.54 -6.22 8.32
CA TYR A 72 -8.97 -4.82 8.46
C TYR A 72 -10.13 -4.44 7.51
N PHE A 73 -10.19 -5.07 6.33
CA PHE A 73 -11.24 -4.80 5.32
C PHE A 73 -12.54 -5.58 5.53
N PHE A 74 -12.65 -6.42 6.56
CA PHE A 74 -13.84 -7.24 6.84
C PHE A 74 -15.15 -6.44 6.76
N GLN A 75 -15.14 -5.22 7.30
CA GLN A 75 -16.32 -4.35 7.40
C GLN A 75 -16.86 -3.90 6.03
N TYR A 76 -16.04 -3.95 4.99
CA TYR A 76 -16.36 -3.51 3.64
C TYR A 76 -16.58 -4.67 2.67
N THR A 77 -16.44 -5.91 3.16
CA THR A 77 -16.55 -7.12 2.35
C THR A 77 -17.93 -7.73 2.48
N ASP A 78 -18.61 -7.91 1.35
CA ASP A 78 -19.88 -8.61 1.29
C ASP A 78 -19.65 -10.13 1.16
N PHE A 79 -19.70 -10.81 2.30
CA PHE A 79 -19.48 -12.26 2.40
C PHE A 79 -20.65 -13.11 1.88
N SER A 80 -21.79 -12.49 1.56
CA SER A 80 -22.95 -13.22 1.02
C SER A 80 -22.74 -13.65 -0.43
N LYS A 81 -21.90 -12.92 -1.18
CA LYS A 81 -21.62 -13.16 -2.59
C LYS A 81 -20.67 -14.32 -2.82
N ASP A 82 -20.75 -14.92 -4.01
CA ASP A 82 -19.80 -15.95 -4.47
C ASP A 82 -18.43 -15.37 -4.81
N THR A 83 -18.31 -14.06 -4.95
CA THR A 83 -17.03 -13.36 -5.06
C THR A 83 -16.82 -12.52 -3.81
N ILE A 84 -15.73 -12.78 -3.11
CA ILE A 84 -15.29 -12.03 -1.95
C ILE A 84 -14.06 -11.22 -2.37
N ALA A 85 -14.24 -9.91 -2.49
CA ALA A 85 -13.15 -8.98 -2.71
C ALA A 85 -12.51 -8.57 -1.37
N PHE A 86 -11.18 -8.57 -1.31
CA PHE A 86 -10.44 -7.96 -0.23
C PHE A 86 -9.14 -7.34 -0.74
N ASN A 87 -9.00 -6.03 -0.52
CA ASN A 87 -7.92 -5.19 -1.04
C ASN A 87 -7.75 -5.29 -2.57
N ARG A 88 -6.69 -5.95 -3.07
CA ARG A 88 -6.35 -6.05 -4.50
C ARG A 88 -6.64 -7.41 -5.12
N ILE A 89 -7.35 -8.27 -4.40
CA ILE A 89 -7.63 -9.64 -4.82
C ILE A 89 -9.08 -10.01 -4.56
N SER A 90 -9.60 -10.83 -5.47
CA SER A 90 -10.94 -11.37 -5.43
C SER A 90 -10.89 -12.89 -5.37
N LEU A 91 -11.54 -13.44 -4.36
CA LEU A 91 -11.73 -14.87 -4.17
C LEU A 91 -13.08 -15.26 -4.75
N ILE A 92 -13.06 -16.12 -5.76
CA ILE A 92 -14.25 -16.60 -6.45
C ILE A 92 -14.55 -18.02 -5.98
N PHE A 93 -15.75 -18.24 -5.46
CA PHE A 93 -16.22 -19.49 -4.91
C PHE A 93 -17.23 -20.15 -5.84
N LYS A 94 -17.25 -21.48 -5.82
CA LYS A 94 -18.28 -22.29 -6.47
C LYS A 94 -18.55 -23.51 -5.61
N ASN A 95 -19.83 -23.78 -5.31
CA ASN A 95 -20.23 -24.91 -4.47
C ASN A 95 -19.46 -24.96 -3.13
N ASP A 96 -19.39 -23.82 -2.43
CA ASP A 96 -18.70 -23.64 -1.15
C ASP A 96 -17.16 -23.82 -1.18
N LYS A 97 -16.52 -24.05 -2.34
CA LYS A 97 -15.06 -24.14 -2.45
C LYS A 97 -14.47 -22.98 -3.24
N LEU A 98 -13.25 -22.58 -2.86
CA LEU A 98 -12.46 -21.61 -3.63
C LEU A 98 -12.15 -22.20 -5.00
N LEU A 99 -12.65 -21.53 -6.04
CA LEU A 99 -12.43 -21.93 -7.42
C LEU A 99 -11.27 -21.17 -8.05
N LYS A 100 -11.18 -19.86 -7.79
CA LYS A 100 -10.21 -18.97 -8.44
C LYS A 100 -9.87 -17.78 -7.56
N VAL A 101 -8.60 -17.40 -7.57
CA VAL A 101 -8.12 -16.10 -7.11
C VAL A 101 -7.89 -15.22 -8.33
N ARG A 102 -8.36 -13.98 -8.28
CA ARG A 102 -8.19 -12.99 -9.36
C ARG A 102 -7.59 -11.72 -8.76
N ASP A 103 -6.60 -11.17 -9.44
CA ASP A 103 -6.11 -9.83 -9.12
C ASP A 103 -7.13 -8.78 -9.58
N GLU A 104 -7.46 -7.86 -8.69
CA GLU A 104 -8.23 -6.64 -8.97
C GLU A 104 -7.26 -5.47 -9.09
N TRP A 105 -6.53 -5.43 -10.21
CA TRP A 105 -5.93 -4.18 -10.64
C TRP A 105 -7.06 -3.31 -11.20
N TYR A 106 -7.26 -2.13 -10.63
CA TYR A 106 -8.09 -1.09 -11.24
C TYR A 106 -7.61 -0.88 -12.68
N GLU A 107 -8.53 -1.03 -13.64
CA GLU A 107 -8.50 -0.17 -14.84
C GLU A 107 -8.80 1.28 -14.41
#